data_AF-A0A7W1UQ81-F1
#
_entry.id   AF-A0A7W1UQ81-F1
#
_cell.length_a   1.000
_cell.length_b   1.000
_cell.length_c   1.000
_cell.angle_alpha   90.00
_cell.angle_beta   90.00
_cell.angle_gamma   90.00
#
_symmetry.space_group_name_H-M   'P 1'
#
loop_
_entity.id
_entity.type
_entity.pdbx_description
1 polymer ?
#
loop_
_entity_poly.entity_id
_entity_poly.type
_entity_poly.pdbx_seq_one_letter_code
_entity_poly.pdbx_strand_id
1 'polypeptide(L)' 'KLILKVQKKYTTSSIIITHDMDCAKITANRIAVMRDGIFVAEGTFKELEISQDEWVRSFFE' A
#
# COMPACT_ATOMS: atom_id res chain seq x y z
N LYS A 1 6.59 12.59 -3.45
CA LYS A 1 7.92 12.18 -4.02
C LYS A 1 9.13 12.44 -3.11
N LEU A 2 9.03 13.27 -2.05
CA LEU A 2 10.16 13.48 -1.11
C LEU A 2 10.52 12.20 -0.34
N ILE A 3 9.52 11.48 0.18
CA ILE A 3 9.73 10.27 0.99
C ILE A 3 10.52 9.19 0.24
N LEU A 4 10.21 8.98 -1.05
CA LEU A 4 10.96 8.08 -1.93
C LEU A 4 12.42 8.51 -2.13
N LYS A 5 12.68 9.82 -2.21
CA LYS A 5 14.05 10.34 -2.32
C LYS A 5 14.84 10.08 -1.04
N VAL A 6 14.22 10.28 0.13
CA VAL A 6 14.83 10.00 1.43
C VAL A 6 15.12 8.50 1.59
N GLN A 7 14.13 7.66 1.30
CA GLN A 7 14.25 6.20 1.33
C GLN A 7 15.44 5.72 0.49
N LYS A 8 15.56 6.21 -0.76
CA LYS A 8 16.66 5.83 -1.67
C LYS A 8 18.01 6.41 -1.26
N LYS A 9 18.05 7.66 -0.76
CA LYS A 9 19.31 8.33 -0.42
C LYS A 9 19.95 7.78 0.85
N TYR A 10 19.13 7.41 1.83
CA TYR A 10 19.60 7.01 3.16
C TYR A 10 19.29 5.55 3.51
N THR A 11 18.80 4.76 2.55
CA THR A 11 18.38 3.36 2.72
C THR A 11 17.48 3.18 3.95
N THR A 12 16.58 4.15 4.17
CA THR A 12 15.73 4.21 5.36
C THR A 12 14.44 3.44 5.12
N SER A 13 13.99 2.67 6.12
CA SER A 13 12.63 2.10 6.11
C SER A 13 11.58 3.19 6.31
N SER A 14 10.48 3.11 5.56
CA SER A 14 9.37 4.05 5.67
C SER A 14 8.05 3.30 5.76
N ILE A 15 7.19 3.73 6.69
CA ILE A 15 5.81 3.28 6.80
C ILE A 15 4.92 4.46 6.40
N ILE A 16 3.97 4.21 5.51
CA ILE A 16 3.05 5.21 4.99
C ILE A 16 1.64 4.73 5.30
N ILE A 17 0.89 5.52 6.06
CA ILE A 17 -0.51 5.25 6.39
C ILE A 17 -1.33 6.25 5.58
N THR A 18 -2.11 5.74 4.64
CA THR A 18 -2.90 6.54 3.71
C THR A 18 -4.15 5.80 3.30
N HIS A 19 -5.21 6.54 2.97
CA HIS A 19 -6.41 6.04 2.29
C HIS A 19 -6.34 6.31 0.76
N ASP A 20 -5.40 7.14 0.33
CA ASP A 20 -5.14 7.44 -1.08
C ASP A 20 -4.29 6.33 -1.69
N MET A 21 -4.89 5.58 -2.61
CA MET A 21 -4.28 4.43 -3.28
C MET A 21 -3.33 4.82 -4.42
N ASP A 22 -3.46 6.00 -5.02
CA ASP A 22 -2.46 6.52 -5.95
C ASP A 22 -1.14 6.82 -5.24
N CYS A 23 -1.24 7.37 -4.02
CA CYS A 23 -0.08 7.54 -3.16
C CYS A 23 0.55 6.19 -2.80
N ALA A 24 -0.25 5.20 -2.41
CA ALA A 24 0.22 3.85 -2.08
C ALA A 24 0.89 3.18 -3.29
N LYS A 25 0.29 3.27 -4.49
CA LYS A 25 0.84 2.72 -5.75
C LYS A 25 2.22 3.25 -6.08
N ILE A 26 2.44 4.54 -5.85
CA ILE A 26 3.71 5.21 -6.19
C ILE A 26 4.78 4.93 -5.14
N THR A 27 4.40 4.82 -3.87
CA THR A 27 5.34 4.87 -2.74
C THR A 27 5.61 3.54 -2.06
N ALA A 28 4.66 2.61 -2.10
CA ALA A 28 4.72 1.37 -1.34
C ALA A 28 5.46 0.26 -2.11
N ASN A 29 6.28 -0.50 -1.37
CA ASN A 29 6.81 -1.77 -1.84
C ASN A 29 5.92 -2.96 -1.44
N ARG A 30 5.25 -2.82 -0.29
CA ARG A 30 4.26 -3.74 0.28
C ARG A 30 3.11 -2.92 0.81
N ILE A 31 1.90 -3.42 0.66
CA ILE A 31 0.66 -2.80 1.13
C ILE A 31 -0.01 -3.83 2.04
N ALA A 32 -0.43 -3.37 3.22
CA ALA A 32 -1.28 -4.13 4.12
C ALA A 32 -2.60 -3.36 4.26
N VAL A 33 -3.71 -4.04 4.03
CA VAL A 33 -5.05 -3.45 4.12
C VAL A 33 -5.62 -3.82 5.48
N MET A 34 -6.03 -2.81 6.24
CA MET A 34 -6.61 -2.97 7.57
C MET A 34 -8.10 -2.68 7.53
N ARG A 35 -8.88 -3.54 8.16
CA ARG A 35 -10.33 -3.41 8.33
C ARG A 35 -10.68 -3.78 9.76
N ASP A 36 -11.49 -2.98 10.45
CA ASP A 36 -11.97 -3.30 11.80
C ASP A 36 -10.85 -3.68 12.80
N GLY A 37 -9.68 -3.07 12.66
CA GLY A 37 -8.50 -3.31 13.51
C GLY A 37 -7.70 -4.58 13.18
N ILE A 38 -8.04 -5.30 12.11
CA ILE A 38 -7.32 -6.48 11.64
C ILE A 38 -6.78 -6.27 10.22
N PHE A 39 -5.58 -6.79 9.94
CA PHE A 39 -5.04 -6.82 8.59
C PHE A 39 -5.71 -7.94 7.81
N VAL A 40 -6.49 -7.58 6.79
CA VAL A 40 -7.29 -8.52 6.00
C VAL A 40 -6.60 -8.96 4.72
N ALA A 41 -5.64 -8.17 4.23
CA ALA A 41 -4.86 -8.52 3.06
C ALA A 41 -3.46 -7.88 3.13
N GLU A 42 -2.48 -8.56 2.55
CA GLU A 42 -1.12 -8.08 2.41
C GLU A 42 -0.56 -8.49 1.05
N GLY A 43 0.13 -7.58 0.36
CA GLY A 43 0.78 -7.88 -0.90
C GLY A 43 1.34 -6.65 -1.60
N THR A 44 1.79 -6.85 -2.82
CA THR A 44 2.08 -5.75 -3.75
C THR A 44 0.78 -5.13 -4.26
N PHE A 45 0.87 -3.91 -4.80
CA PHE A 45 -0.29 -3.24 -5.41
C PHE A 45 -1.00 -4.13 -6.45
N LYS A 46 -0.23 -4.80 -7.31
CA LYS A 46 -0.79 -5.67 -8.37
C LYS A 46 -1.50 -6.90 -7.82
N GLU A 47 -0.98 -7.50 -6.76
CA GLU A 47 -1.60 -8.69 -6.14
C GLU A 47 -2.94 -8.32 -5.47
N LEU A 48 -3.01 -7.13 -4.86
CA LEU A 48 -4.23 -6.65 -4.21
C LEU A 48 -5.26 -6.13 -5.22
N GLU A 49 -4.83 -5.54 -6.33
CA GLU A 49 -5.68 -5.09 -7.44
C GLU A 49 -6.46 -6.25 -8.07
N ILE A 50 -5.87 -7.44 -8.16
CA ILE A 50 -6.51 -8.67 -8.66
C ILE A 50 -7.08 -9.56 -7.56
N SER A 51 -7.22 -9.05 -6.34
CA SER A 51 -7.71 -9.83 -5.20
C SER A 51 -9.11 -10.38 -5.47
N GLN A 52 -9.35 -11.62 -5.02
CA GLN A 52 -10.68 -12.23 -5.04
C GLN A 52 -11.62 -11.62 -3.99
N ASP A 53 -11.06 -10.97 -2.96
CA ASP A 53 -11.84 -10.24 -1.97
C ASP A 53 -12.37 -8.94 -2.58
N GLU A 54 -13.69 -8.87 -2.74
CA GLU A 54 -14.41 -7.73 -3.33
C GLU A 54 -14.20 -6.44 -2.53
N TRP A 55 -14.10 -6.53 -1.20
CA TRP A 55 -13.86 -5.38 -0.36
C TRP A 55 -12.45 -4.83 -0.56
N VAL A 56 -11.45 -5.71 -0.63
CA VAL A 56 -10.06 -5.28 -0.92
C VAL A 56 -9.98 -4.66 -2.31
N ARG A 57 -10.60 -5.30 -3.33
CA ARG A 57 -10.60 -4.80 -4.71
C ARG A 57 -11.27 -3.43 -4.85
N SER A 58 -12.30 -3.14 -4.05
CA SER A 58 -13.00 -1.85 -4.06
C SER A 58 -12.12 -0.62 -3.77
N PHE A 59 -10.93 -0.81 -3.19
CA PHE A 59 -9.96 0.28 -3.00
C PHE A 59 -9.13 0.57 -4.26
N PHE A 60 -9.11 -0.35 -5.22
CA PHE A 60 -8.25 -0.29 -6.41
C PHE A 60 -9.03 0.00 -7.71
N GLU A 61 -10.36 0.12 -7.63
CA GLU A 61 -11.26 0.57 -8.72
C GLU A 61 -11.35 2.10 -8.80
#